data_AF-A0A072PKU2-F1
#
_entry.id   AF-A0A072PKU2-F1
#
_cell.length_a   1.000
_cell.length_b   1.000
_cell.length_c   1.000
_cell.angle_alpha   90.00
_cell.angle_beta   90.00
_cell.angle_gamma   90.00
#
_symmetry.space_group_name_H-M   'P 1'
#
loop_
_entity.id
_entity.type
_entity.pdbx_description
1 polymer ?
#
loop_
_entity_poly.entity_id
_entity_poly.type
_entity_poly.pdbx_seq_one_letter_code
_entity_poly.pdbx_strand_id
1 'polypeptide(L)'
;MQASYMDANGSTFSNESLHEEYHKSSLFRLFDQFEDLGTSLYHLAWPILVAGICSWPNIERMRLVRYLTKVMLEKTKFWYYSRIVAFHEELWESSQSDWTKLAADWERRGLQIIAV
;
A
#
# COMPACT_ATOMS: atom_id res chain seq x y z
N MET A 1 2.76 11.70 28.94
CA MET A 1 1.79 12.78 28.65
C MET A 1 1.74 12.91 27.13
N GLN A 2 0.83 12.20 26.45
CA GLN A 2 0.68 12.28 24.99
C GLN A 2 -0.10 13.56 24.65
N ALA A 3 0.49 14.43 23.82
CA ALA A 3 -0.18 15.63 23.33
C ALA A 3 -1.22 15.24 22.27
N SER A 4 -2.48 15.62 22.51
CA SER A 4 -3.62 15.48 21.60
C SER A 4 -3.89 16.84 20.97
N TYR A 5 -4.05 16.91 19.66
CA TYR A 5 -4.37 18.13 18.92
C TYR A 5 -5.78 18.04 18.37
N MET A 6 -6.56 19.12 18.49
CA MET A 6 -7.91 19.24 17.93
C MET A 6 -7.84 19.91 16.55
N ASP A 7 -8.48 19.31 15.55
CA ASP A 7 -8.70 19.95 14.26
C ASP A 7 -9.90 20.93 14.28
N ALA A 8 -10.07 21.71 13.21
CA ALA A 8 -11.12 22.73 13.10
C ALA A 8 -12.57 22.17 13.16
N ASN A 9 -12.73 20.84 13.13
CA ASN A 9 -14.01 20.14 13.20
C ASN A 9 -14.25 19.46 14.55
N GLY A 10 -13.37 19.68 15.54
CA GLY A 10 -13.49 19.12 16.89
C GLY A 10 -13.04 17.67 17.02
N SER A 11 -12.37 17.11 16.01
CA SER A 11 -11.78 15.77 16.08
C SER A 11 -10.42 15.84 16.77
N THR A 12 -10.25 15.07 17.85
CA THR A 12 -8.97 14.88 18.53
C THR A 12 -8.14 13.84 17.78
N PHE A 13 -7.03 14.26 17.18
CA PHE A 13 -6.04 13.36 16.57
C PHE A 13 -4.86 13.18 17.55
N SER A 14 -4.45 11.93 17.76
CA SER A 14 -3.22 11.61 18.49
C SER A 14 -2.01 12.00 17.65
N ASN A 15 -0.89 12.36 18.29
CA ASN A 15 0.34 12.70 17.56
C ASN A 15 0.77 11.54 16.61
N GLU A 16 0.57 10.29 17.01
CA GLU A 16 0.82 9.08 16.20
C GLU A 16 0.00 9.06 14.91
N SER A 17 -1.28 9.43 14.95
CA SER A 17 -2.14 9.45 13.75
C SER A 17 -1.73 10.52 12.73
N LEU A 18 -1.15 11.64 13.17
CA LEU A 18 -0.61 12.66 12.27
C LEU A 18 0.70 12.21 11.60
N HIS A 19 1.56 11.55 12.37
CA HIS A 19 2.80 10.97 11.82
C HIS A 19 2.48 9.89 10.78
N GLU A 20 1.51 9.01 11.04
CA GLU A 20 1.08 8.01 10.07
C GLU A 20 0.59 8.65 8.76
N GLU A 21 -0.28 9.66 8.82
CA GLU A 21 -0.80 10.29 7.61
C GLU A 21 0.29 11.06 6.85
N TYR A 22 1.24 11.66 7.55
CA TYR A 22 2.41 12.29 6.94
C TYR A 22 3.26 11.28 6.16
N HIS A 23 3.53 10.11 6.75
CA HIS A 23 4.31 9.06 6.09
C HIS A 23 3.57 8.44 4.90
N LYS A 24 2.26 8.20 5.03
CA LYS A 24 1.40 7.76 3.91
C LYS A 24 1.45 8.77 2.77
N SER A 25 1.21 10.04 3.07
CA SER A 25 1.23 11.12 2.06
C SER A 25 2.58 11.26 1.38
N SER A 26 3.67 11.13 2.12
CA SER A 26 5.03 11.16 1.56
C SER A 26 5.30 10.00 0.60
N LEU A 27 4.85 8.78 0.95
CA LEU A 27 4.97 7.60 0.09
C LEU A 27 4.22 7.79 -1.24
N PHE A 28 2.98 8.27 -1.19
CA PHE A 28 2.19 8.49 -2.41
C PHE A 28 2.75 9.63 -3.28
N ARG A 29 3.26 10.70 -2.65
CA ARG A 29 3.97 11.76 -3.39
C ARG A 29 5.20 11.24 -4.12
N LEU A 30 5.96 10.33 -3.49
CA LEU A 30 7.10 9.70 -4.17
C LEU A 30 6.59 8.93 -5.39
N PHE A 31 5.53 8.13 -5.23
CA PHE A 31 4.86 7.36 -6.29
C PHE A 31 4.38 8.21 -7.48
N ASP A 32 3.90 9.42 -7.25
CA ASP A 32 3.53 10.34 -8.33
C ASP A 32 4.74 10.84 -9.13
N GLN A 33 5.93 10.85 -8.53
CA GLN A 33 7.17 11.33 -9.15
C GLN A 33 7.98 10.21 -9.83
N PHE A 34 7.48 8.96 -9.82
CA PHE A 34 8.23 7.76 -10.20
C PHE A 34 8.40 7.52 -11.73
N GLU A 35 8.11 8.49 -12.59
CA GLU A 35 8.13 8.30 -14.05
C GLU A 35 9.51 7.86 -14.64
N ASP A 36 10.63 8.03 -13.92
CA ASP A 36 11.97 8.04 -14.55
C ASP A 36 13.03 7.07 -13.99
N LEU A 37 12.68 5.92 -13.40
CA LEU A 37 13.69 5.03 -12.77
C LEU A 37 13.81 3.66 -13.44
N GLY A 38 14.68 3.58 -14.46
CA GLY A 38 15.11 2.31 -15.06
C GLY A 38 15.89 1.37 -14.13
N THR A 39 16.29 1.82 -12.94
CA THR A 39 17.16 1.06 -12.01
C THR A 39 16.55 0.78 -10.63
N SER A 40 15.49 1.49 -10.22
CA SER A 40 14.85 1.27 -8.89
C SER A 40 13.69 0.28 -8.93
N LEU A 41 13.31 -0.22 -10.11
CA LEU A 41 12.10 -1.05 -10.31
C LEU A 41 12.10 -2.34 -9.49
N TYR A 42 13.29 -2.88 -9.16
CA TYR A 42 13.42 -4.14 -8.45
C TYR A 42 13.14 -4.02 -6.95
N HIS A 43 13.28 -2.83 -6.36
CA HIS A 43 13.10 -2.62 -4.92
C HIS A 43 11.69 -2.17 -4.54
N LEU A 44 10.77 -2.07 -5.51
CA LEU A 44 9.43 -1.50 -5.27
C LEU A 44 8.36 -2.51 -4.85
N ALA A 45 8.65 -3.81 -4.83
CA ALA A 45 7.69 -4.83 -4.39
C ALA A 45 7.11 -4.52 -3.00
N TRP A 46 7.99 -4.28 -2.02
CA TRP A 46 7.60 -3.94 -0.66
C TRP A 46 6.91 -2.57 -0.53
N PRO A 47 7.47 -1.47 -1.08
CA PRO A 47 6.78 -0.19 -1.11
C PRO A 47 5.37 -0.25 -1.72
N ILE A 48 5.19 -0.95 -2.84
CA ILE A 48 3.89 -1.09 -3.50
C ILE A 48 2.93 -1.90 -2.63
N LEU A 49 3.39 -3.00 -2.03
CA LEU A 49 2.59 -3.79 -1.10
C LEU A 49 2.08 -2.93 0.07
N VAL A 50 2.97 -2.20 0.73
CA VAL A 50 2.61 -1.33 1.87
C VAL A 50 1.67 -0.21 1.44
N ALA A 51 1.91 0.40 0.29
CA ALA A 51 1.03 1.44 -0.22
C ALA A 51 -0.38 0.92 -0.45
N GLY A 52 -0.55 -0.25 -1.08
CA GLY A 52 -1.89 -0.80 -1.31
C GLY A 52 -2.64 -1.17 -0.03
N ILE A 53 -1.93 -1.64 1.01
CA ILE A 53 -2.50 -1.83 2.35
C ILE A 53 -3.01 -0.49 2.91
N CYS A 54 -2.24 0.59 2.71
CA CYS A 54 -2.56 1.94 3.19
C CYS A 54 -3.54 2.71 2.30
N SER A 55 -3.95 2.15 1.15
CA SER A 55 -4.82 2.85 0.19
C SER A 55 -6.28 2.88 0.60
N TRP A 56 -6.76 1.95 1.42
CA TRP A 56 -8.17 1.92 1.82
C TRP A 56 -8.54 3.04 2.79
N PRO A 57 -9.67 3.75 2.61
CA PRO A 57 -10.68 3.65 1.54
C PRO A 57 -10.49 4.65 0.37
N ASN A 58 -9.29 5.23 0.20
CA ASN A 58 -8.99 6.24 -0.82
C ASN A 58 -8.86 5.62 -2.24
N ILE A 59 -9.88 5.83 -3.07
CA ILE A 59 -9.98 5.28 -4.43
C ILE A 59 -8.83 5.74 -5.34
N GLU A 60 -8.38 6.98 -5.23
CA GLU A 60 -7.28 7.48 -6.07
C GLU A 60 -5.94 6.81 -5.71
N ARG A 61 -5.68 6.62 -4.41
CA ARG A 61 -4.52 5.85 -3.93
C ARG A 61 -4.56 4.39 -4.40
N MET A 62 -5.75 3.76 -4.41
CA MET A 62 -5.91 2.40 -4.96
C MET A 62 -5.64 2.35 -6.47
N ARG A 63 -6.15 3.32 -7.24
CA ARG A 63 -5.92 3.42 -8.69
C ARG A 63 -4.44 3.58 -9.02
N LEU A 64 -3.74 4.45 -8.28
CA LEU A 64 -2.29 4.64 -8.43
C LEU A 64 -1.52 3.34 -8.15
N VAL A 65 -1.84 2.63 -7.07
CA VAL A 65 -1.20 1.34 -6.75
C VAL A 65 -1.46 0.29 -7.84
N ARG A 66 -2.69 0.19 -8.36
CA ARG A 66 -3.00 -0.70 -9.51
C ARG A 66 -2.16 -0.34 -10.74
N TYR A 67 -2.09 0.94 -11.07
CA TYR A 67 -1.31 1.44 -12.20
C TYR A 67 0.18 1.07 -12.05
N LEU A 68 0.78 1.39 -10.90
CA LEU A 68 2.19 1.10 -10.63
C LEU A 68 2.49 -0.39 -10.73
N THR A 69 1.64 -1.23 -10.14
CA THR A 69 1.87 -2.68 -10.14
C THR A 69 1.75 -3.26 -11.56
N LYS A 70 0.83 -2.74 -12.39
CA LYS A 70 0.72 -3.11 -13.80
C LYS A 70 1.96 -2.69 -14.60
N VAL A 71 2.41 -1.44 -14.44
CA VAL A 71 3.64 -0.94 -15.09
C VAL A 71 4.84 -1.80 -14.69
N MET A 72 4.94 -2.19 -13.42
CA MET A 72 6.02 -3.04 -12.92
C MET A 72 5.98 -4.44 -13.50
N LEU A 73 4.79 -5.06 -13.55
CA LEU A 73 4.60 -6.37 -14.15
C LEU A 73 4.99 -6.35 -15.64
N GLU A 74 4.61 -5.28 -16.35
CA GLU A 74 4.93 -5.10 -17.76
C GLU A 74 6.44 -4.92 -18.00
N LYS A 75 7.11 -4.10 -17.18
CA LYS A 75 8.54 -3.77 -17.31
C LYS A 75 9.48 -4.88 -16.82
N THR A 76 9.16 -5.52 -15.71
CA THR A 76 10.07 -6.49 -15.05
C THR A 76 9.78 -7.95 -15.41
N LYS A 77 8.54 -8.25 -15.86
CA LYS A 77 8.02 -9.61 -16.06
C LYS A 77 8.05 -10.49 -14.80
N PHE A 78 8.23 -9.89 -13.63
CA PHE A 78 8.28 -10.63 -12.38
C PHE A 78 6.88 -10.95 -11.86
N TRP A 79 6.63 -12.25 -11.67
CA TRP A 79 5.31 -12.78 -11.32
C TRP A 79 4.83 -12.34 -9.94
N TYR A 80 5.71 -11.96 -9.01
CA TYR A 80 5.28 -11.52 -7.69
C TYR A 80 4.46 -10.22 -7.74
N TYR A 81 4.62 -9.38 -8.76
CA TYR A 81 3.75 -8.21 -8.95
C TYR A 81 2.29 -8.60 -9.21
N SER A 82 2.01 -9.74 -9.85
CA SER A 82 0.63 -10.21 -9.99
C SER A 82 0.03 -10.70 -8.67
N ARG A 83 0.86 -11.27 -7.78
CA ARG A 83 0.44 -11.61 -6.41
C ARG A 83 0.11 -10.38 -5.59
N ILE A 84 0.92 -9.32 -5.69
CA ILE A 84 0.67 -8.06 -4.99
C ILE A 84 -0.68 -7.46 -5.42
N VAL A 85 -0.97 -7.37 -6.73
CA VAL A 85 -2.28 -6.87 -7.20
C VAL A 85 -3.42 -7.72 -6.65
N ALA A 86 -3.33 -9.04 -6.81
CA ALA A 86 -4.40 -9.94 -6.36
C ALA A 86 -4.64 -9.83 -4.84
N PHE A 87 -3.59 -9.66 -4.04
CA PHE A 87 -3.70 -9.45 -2.60
C PHE A 87 -4.41 -8.14 -2.27
N HIS A 88 -4.03 -7.04 -2.95
CA HIS A 88 -4.68 -5.75 -2.75
C HIS A 88 -6.14 -5.76 -3.18
N GLU A 89 -6.48 -6.43 -4.28
CA GLU A 89 -7.86 -6.53 -4.73
C GLU A 89 -8.72 -7.32 -3.74
N GLU A 90 -8.25 -8.47 -3.27
CA GLU A 90 -8.95 -9.24 -2.22
C GLU A 90 -9.08 -8.42 -0.93
N LEU A 91 -8.04 -7.65 -0.56
CA LEU A 91 -8.08 -6.77 0.61
C LEU A 91 -9.15 -5.68 0.46
N TRP A 92 -9.16 -4.97 -0.66
CA TRP A 92 -10.07 -3.84 -0.90
C TRP A 92 -11.52 -4.29 -1.15
N GLU A 93 -11.74 -5.51 -1.63
CA GLU A 93 -13.08 -6.08 -1.80
C GLU A 93 -13.61 -6.71 -0.50
N SER A 94 -12.72 -7.15 0.39
CA SER A 94 -13.12 -7.70 1.67
C SER A 94 -13.65 -6.61 2.60
N SER A 95 -14.63 -6.96 3.43
CA SER A 95 -15.02 -6.15 4.59
C SER A 95 -13.98 -6.20 5.72
N GLN A 96 -12.90 -6.99 5.56
CA GLN A 96 -11.81 -7.09 6.52
C GLN A 96 -10.81 -5.97 6.28
N SER A 97 -10.81 -4.97 7.16
CA SER A 97 -9.76 -3.93 7.18
C SER A 97 -8.41 -4.44 7.69
N ASP A 98 -8.36 -5.65 8.25
CA ASP A 98 -7.17 -6.23 8.85
C ASP A 98 -6.39 -7.09 7.85
N TRP A 99 -5.46 -6.43 7.16
CA TRP A 99 -4.58 -7.05 6.17
C TRP A 99 -3.74 -8.21 6.75
N THR A 100 -3.48 -8.24 8.06
CA THR A 100 -2.64 -9.28 8.67
C THR A 100 -3.35 -10.64 8.67
N LYS A 101 -4.66 -10.64 8.88
CA LYS A 101 -5.50 -11.85 8.79
C LYS A 101 -5.55 -12.36 7.36
N LEU A 102 -5.77 -11.46 6.39
CA LEU A 102 -5.76 -11.84 4.99
C LEU A 102 -4.40 -12.43 4.58
N ALA A 103 -3.29 -11.83 5.03
CA ALA A 103 -1.95 -12.35 4.73
C ALA A 103 -1.72 -13.75 5.32
N ALA A 104 -2.16 -13.99 6.57
CA ALA A 104 -2.10 -15.32 7.18
C ALA A 104 -2.94 -16.35 6.40
N ASP A 105 -4.13 -15.96 5.94
CA ASP A 105 -5.00 -16.81 5.14
C ASP A 105 -4.38 -17.13 3.76
N TRP A 106 -3.70 -16.17 3.14
CA TRP A 106 -2.90 -16.38 1.93
C TRP A 106 -1.77 -17.38 2.16
N GLU A 107 -1.01 -17.23 3.23
CA GLU A 107 0.08 -18.15 3.59
C GLU A 107 -0.43 -19.57 3.82
N ARG A 108 -1.55 -19.75 4.54
CA ARG A 108 -2.18 -21.08 4.72
C ARG A 108 -2.62 -21.73 3.40
N ARG A 109 -2.93 -20.93 2.37
CA ARG A 109 -3.27 -21.40 1.02
C ARG A 109 -2.03 -21.70 0.16
N GLY A 110 -0.81 -21.50 0.68
CA GLY A 110 0.43 -21.60 -0.07
C GLY A 110 0.65 -20.43 -1.04
N LEU A 111 -0.04 -19.31 -0.83
CA LEU A 111 0.05 -18.11 -1.66
C LEU A 111 0.97 -17.09 -1.00
N GLN A 112 2.25 -17.14 -1.30
CA GLN A 112 3.20 -16.14 -0.81
C GLN A 112 3.00 -14.82 -1.58
N ILE A 113 2.85 -13.71 -0.85
CA ILE A 113 2.63 -12.37 -1.45
C ILE A 113 3.93 -11.86 -2.09
N ILE A 114 5.04 -11.93 -1.35
CA ILE A 114 6.40 -11.67 -1.84
C ILE A 114 7.28 -12.84 -1.39
N ALA A 115 7.85 -13.58 -2.34
CA ALA A 115 8.87 -14.57 -2.06
C ALA A 115 10.22 -13.85 -1.87
N VAL A 116 10.79 -13.96 -0.67
CA VAL A 116 12.13 -13.48 -0.34
C VAL A 116 13.13 -14.61 -0.52
#